data_AF-A0A067PD22-F1
#
_entry.id   AF-A0A067PD22-F1
#
_cell.length_a   1.000
_cell.length_b   1.000
_cell.length_c   1.000
_cell.angle_alpha   90.00
_cell.angle_beta   90.00
_cell.angle_gamma   90.00
#
_symmetry.space_group_name_H-M   'P 1'
#
loop_
_entity.id
_entity.type
_entity.pdbx_description
1 polymer ?
#
loop_
_entity_poly.entity_id
_entity_poly.type
_entity_poly.pdbx_seq_one_letter_code
_entity_poly.pdbx_strand_id
1 'polypeptide(L)'
;MAQDVSGCVHKPFWEGFPYGDIHRSMTPDVLHQLYQGVFKHLVSWCQLALGKDELDQRIRRLPPAYGTRHFKNGISALSQISGGERKDMVRILLVCLAGKIPNSAIVACRSLLDFIYQAQNTTHDDTTLGYMQDALNTFQQNHAIFVKMGIRKDFNIPKFHSLLHYIDAIHLYGTTDNYNTEMFERLHIDLAKEAWRATNRKDERPQMIQWVTRQEKIASFESYISWRERKEMRSQPPLLKNKAGCPITLTKRPHSANCPLDKIETLHSVPAFTRDLKKYLANLESIGLARYTIPFQKLDVFHHVKFSPTSLDDQKQEWDTIKATPSIKGKPSRFDTAVIVVDDNAESTELKVRLYLVFLLFYSRRLYRY
;
A
#
# COMPACT_ATOMS: atom_id res chain seq x y z
N MET A 1 18.22 18.80 -41.31
CA MET A 1 17.64 18.41 -40.00
C MET A 1 16.31 19.14 -39.80
N ALA A 2 15.29 18.84 -40.62
CA ALA A 2 14.02 19.59 -40.64
C ALA A 2 12.78 18.70 -40.46
N GLN A 3 12.95 17.45 -40.02
CA GLN A 3 11.86 16.47 -39.94
C GLN A 3 11.59 15.89 -38.54
N ASP A 4 12.22 16.42 -37.48
CA ASP A 4 11.99 15.96 -36.09
C ASP A 4 11.52 17.10 -35.17
N VAL A 5 10.69 18.02 -35.68
CA VAL A 5 9.93 18.94 -34.84
C VAL A 5 8.46 18.56 -34.98
N SER A 6 7.87 18.05 -33.89
CA SER A 6 6.43 17.79 -33.77
C SER A 6 5.64 18.87 -34.50
N GLY A 7 4.84 18.49 -35.50
CA GLY A 7 4.07 19.43 -36.31
C GLY A 7 3.32 20.45 -35.45
N CYS A 8 3.46 21.73 -35.79
CA CYS A 8 2.80 22.82 -35.10
C CYS A 8 1.28 22.57 -35.15
N VAL A 9 0.65 22.30 -34.00
CA VAL A 9 -0.81 22.22 -33.93
C VAL A 9 -1.32 23.65 -34.00
N HIS A 10 -1.69 24.11 -35.20
CA HIS A 10 -2.12 25.49 -35.46
C HIS A 10 -3.44 25.86 -34.75
N LYS A 11 -4.28 24.86 -34.50
CA LYS A 11 -5.54 24.99 -33.76
C LYS A 11 -5.56 23.96 -32.65
N PRO A 12 -5.12 24.30 -31.43
CA PRO A 12 -5.16 23.36 -30.33
C PRO A 12 -6.60 22.96 -30.03
N PHE A 13 -6.83 21.72 -29.60
CA PHE A 13 -8.19 21.25 -29.31
C PHE A 13 -8.90 22.11 -28.25
N TRP A 14 -8.14 22.80 -27.40
CA TRP A 14 -8.66 23.68 -26.34
C TRP A 14 -9.00 25.12 -26.81
N GLU A 15 -8.77 25.49 -28.08
CA GLU A 15 -9.02 26.85 -28.61
C GLU A 15 -10.46 27.35 -28.37
N GLY A 16 -11.44 26.45 -28.44
CA GLY A 16 -12.86 26.77 -28.25
C GLY A 16 -13.37 26.72 -26.81
N PHE A 17 -12.50 26.54 -25.81
CA PHE A 17 -12.88 26.38 -24.40
C PHE A 17 -12.57 27.67 -23.62
N PRO A 18 -13.49 28.66 -23.56
CA PRO A 18 -13.20 30.00 -23.01
C PRO A 18 -12.90 30.01 -21.50
N TYR A 19 -13.23 28.93 -20.79
CA TYR A 19 -12.95 28.76 -19.36
C TYR A 19 -11.89 27.67 -19.09
N GLY A 20 -11.29 27.10 -20.14
CA GLY A 20 -10.26 26.06 -20.02
C GLY A 20 -8.87 26.67 -19.96
N ASP A 21 -8.25 26.67 -18.78
CA ASP A 21 -6.82 26.96 -18.66
C ASP A 21 -6.01 25.66 -18.84
N ILE A 22 -5.41 25.51 -20.02
CA ILE A 22 -4.60 24.33 -20.33
C ILE A 22 -3.36 24.23 -19.44
N HIS A 23 -2.83 25.36 -18.96
CA HIS A 23 -1.65 25.36 -18.09
C HIS A 23 -1.97 24.76 -16.72
N ARG A 24 -3.21 24.93 -16.26
CA ARG A 24 -3.72 24.29 -15.06
C ARG A 24 -3.96 22.79 -15.25
N SER A 25 -4.15 22.32 -16.48
CA SER A 25 -4.35 20.90 -16.78
C SER A 25 -3.06 20.08 -16.72
N MET A 26 -1.90 20.72 -16.59
CA MET A 26 -0.60 20.07 -16.47
C MET A 26 -0.26 19.84 -15.01
N THR A 27 -0.59 18.67 -14.47
CA THR A 27 -0.29 18.32 -13.09
C THR A 27 1.15 17.82 -12.92
N PRO A 28 1.74 17.99 -11.73
CA PRO A 28 3.00 17.33 -11.38
C PRO A 28 2.88 15.81 -11.39
N ASP A 29 4.01 15.12 -11.50
CA ASP A 29 3.99 13.66 -11.62
C ASP A 29 5.13 13.01 -10.84
N VAL A 30 4.79 12.24 -9.81
CA VAL A 30 5.76 11.65 -8.89
C VAL A 30 6.70 10.69 -9.64
N LEU A 31 6.16 9.84 -10.51
CA LEU A 31 6.99 8.84 -11.18
C LEU A 31 7.98 9.48 -12.16
N HIS A 32 7.49 10.22 -13.15
CA HIS A 32 8.28 10.74 -14.25
C HIS A 32 8.99 12.05 -13.94
N GLN A 33 8.51 12.86 -12.99
CA GLN A 33 9.21 14.08 -12.57
C GLN A 33 10.13 13.83 -11.40
N LEU A 34 9.62 13.26 -10.29
CA LEU A 34 10.46 13.06 -9.11
C LEU A 34 11.41 11.87 -9.26
N TYR A 35 10.90 10.66 -9.46
CA TYR A 35 11.75 9.47 -9.48
C TYR A 35 12.58 9.36 -10.77
N GLN A 36 11.96 9.50 -11.95
CA GLN A 36 12.67 9.36 -13.22
C GLN A 36 13.39 10.64 -13.68
N GLY A 37 13.02 11.80 -13.11
CA GLY A 37 13.65 13.09 -13.40
C GLY A 37 14.64 13.50 -12.30
N VAL A 38 14.13 14.12 -11.23
CA VAL A 38 14.91 14.74 -10.15
C VAL A 38 15.87 13.73 -9.49
N PHE A 39 15.36 12.60 -9.02
CA PHE A 39 16.16 11.58 -8.36
C PHE A 39 17.18 10.94 -9.31
N LYS A 40 16.88 10.81 -10.61
CA LYS A 40 17.86 10.37 -11.62
C LYS A 40 19.06 11.28 -11.68
N HIS A 41 18.82 12.59 -11.73
CA HIS A 41 19.89 13.57 -11.72
C HIS A 41 20.66 13.51 -10.40
N LEU A 42 19.95 13.40 -9.27
CA LEU A 42 20.56 13.32 -7.96
C LEU A 42 21.54 12.14 -7.84
N VAL A 43 21.15 10.94 -8.27
CA VAL A 43 22.04 9.77 -8.29
C VAL A 43 23.27 10.02 -9.16
N SER A 44 23.09 10.62 -10.34
CA SER A 44 24.20 10.97 -11.23
C SER A 44 25.16 11.98 -10.58
N TRP A 45 24.64 12.95 -9.84
CA TRP A 45 25.47 13.94 -9.14
C TRP A 45 26.24 13.31 -7.98
N CYS A 46 25.59 12.43 -7.22
CA CYS A 46 26.26 11.66 -6.17
C CYS A 46 27.38 10.76 -6.73
N GLN A 47 27.17 10.12 -7.87
CA GLN A 47 28.19 9.32 -8.56
C GLN A 47 29.39 10.17 -9.01
N LEU A 48 29.17 11.42 -9.43
CA LEU A 48 30.25 12.35 -9.79
C LEU A 48 30.95 12.92 -8.56
N ALA A 49 30.22 13.21 -7.49
CA ALA A 49 30.76 13.76 -6.25
C ALA A 49 31.63 12.75 -5.47
N LEU A 50 31.18 11.50 -5.41
CA LEU A 50 31.79 10.44 -4.59
C LEU A 50 32.67 9.50 -5.41
N GLY A 51 32.39 9.35 -6.70
CA GLY A 51 32.89 8.27 -7.54
C GLY A 51 31.92 7.08 -7.58
N LYS A 52 31.71 6.51 -8.77
CA LYS A 52 30.82 5.35 -8.97
C LYS A 52 31.25 4.14 -8.15
N ASP A 53 32.54 3.84 -8.15
CA ASP A 53 33.10 2.67 -7.46
C ASP A 53 32.95 2.79 -5.94
N GLU A 54 33.22 3.96 -5.37
CA GLU A 54 33.05 4.20 -3.93
C GLU A 54 31.56 4.14 -3.53
N LEU A 55 30.66 4.74 -4.32
CA LEU A 55 29.22 4.66 -4.07
C LEU A 55 28.73 3.21 -4.10
N ASP A 56 29.11 2.44 -5.12
CA ASP A 56 28.73 1.04 -5.24
C ASP A 56 29.32 0.18 -4.11
N GLN A 57 30.59 0.41 -3.72
CA GLN A 57 31.20 -0.29 -2.57
C GLN A 57 30.43 -0.05 -1.28
N ARG A 58 29.98 1.19 -1.03
CA ARG A 58 29.19 1.53 0.16
C ARG A 58 27.82 0.88 0.15
N ILE A 59 27.14 0.90 -0.99
CA ILE A 59 25.83 0.25 -1.16
C ILE A 59 25.93 -1.26 -0.90
N ARG A 60 27.01 -1.91 -1.38
CA ARG A 60 27.26 -3.35 -1.14
C ARG A 60 27.50 -3.70 0.33
N ARG A 61 28.02 -2.75 1.12
CA ARG A 61 28.32 -2.94 2.55
C ARG A 61 27.15 -2.64 3.47
N LEU A 62 26.03 -2.10 2.95
CA LEU A 62 24.84 -1.89 3.76
C LEU A 62 24.31 -3.23 4.28
N PRO A 63 24.03 -3.35 5.58
CA PRO A 63 23.41 -4.55 6.12
C PRO A 63 22.01 -4.72 5.50
N PRO A 64 21.53 -5.97 5.32
CA PRO A 64 20.15 -6.19 4.92
C PRO A 64 19.19 -5.53 5.91
N ALA A 65 18.23 -4.76 5.40
CA ALA A 65 17.21 -4.09 6.21
C ALA A 65 15.81 -4.41 5.67
N TYR A 66 14.85 -4.57 6.60
CA TYR A 66 13.46 -4.86 6.26
C TYR A 66 12.89 -3.79 5.33
N GLY A 67 12.17 -4.21 4.29
CA GLY A 67 11.54 -3.29 3.34
C GLY A 67 12.54 -2.53 2.45
N THR A 68 13.77 -2.97 2.31
CA THR A 68 14.74 -2.39 1.36
C THR A 68 15.40 -3.45 0.51
N ARG A 69 15.64 -3.15 -0.76
CA ARG A 69 16.39 -4.04 -1.66
C ARG A 69 17.88 -3.92 -1.42
N HIS A 70 18.55 -5.07 -1.29
CA HIS A 70 20.00 -5.13 -1.24
C HIS A 70 20.59 -5.20 -2.65
N PHE A 71 21.37 -4.18 -3.03
CA PHE A 71 22.02 -4.08 -4.33
C PHE A 71 23.43 -4.70 -4.29
N LYS A 72 23.50 -6.03 -4.43
CA LYS A 72 24.75 -6.82 -4.33
C LYS A 72 25.89 -6.35 -5.25
N ASN A 73 25.55 -5.75 -6.39
CA ASN A 73 26.53 -5.26 -7.37
C ASN A 73 26.63 -3.72 -7.39
N GLY A 74 26.00 -3.02 -6.44
CA GLY A 74 25.81 -1.57 -6.50
C GLY A 74 24.68 -1.18 -7.47
N ILE A 75 24.60 0.11 -7.77
CA ILE A 75 23.55 0.70 -8.61
C ILE A 75 24.07 1.19 -9.96
N SER A 76 25.39 1.42 -10.11
CA SER A 76 25.93 2.06 -11.31
C SER A 76 25.84 1.21 -12.57
N ALA A 77 25.77 -0.12 -12.44
CA ALA A 77 25.66 -1.06 -13.55
C ALA A 77 24.21 -1.37 -13.96
N LEU A 78 23.21 -0.85 -13.23
CA LEU A 78 21.81 -1.12 -13.54
C LEU A 78 21.38 -0.39 -14.81
N SER A 79 20.80 -1.13 -15.74
CA SER A 79 20.09 -0.60 -16.91
C SER A 79 18.60 -0.87 -16.77
N GLN A 80 17.76 -0.02 -17.36
CA GLN A 80 16.29 -0.14 -17.31
C GLN A 80 15.72 -0.24 -15.88
N ILE A 81 16.17 0.67 -15.00
CA ILE A 81 15.78 0.71 -13.58
C ILE A 81 14.25 0.90 -13.46
N SER A 82 13.60 -0.05 -12.78
CA SER A 82 12.16 -0.02 -12.49
C SER A 82 11.79 1.03 -11.44
N GLY A 83 10.50 1.38 -11.36
CA GLY A 83 9.98 2.28 -10.32
C GLY A 83 10.23 1.75 -8.89
N GLY A 84 10.09 0.44 -8.68
CA GLY A 84 10.40 -0.19 -7.38
C GLY A 84 11.88 -0.04 -7.00
N GLU A 85 12.79 -0.29 -7.94
CA GLU A 85 14.23 -0.11 -7.71
C GLU A 85 14.58 1.35 -7.41
N ARG A 86 13.94 2.31 -8.10
CA ARG A 86 14.09 3.74 -7.78
C ARG A 86 13.68 4.04 -6.33
N LYS A 87 12.52 3.55 -5.89
CA LYS A 87 12.02 3.74 -4.52
C LYS A 87 13.02 3.16 -3.49
N ASP A 88 13.58 1.98 -3.75
CA ASP A 88 14.60 1.38 -2.89
C ASP A 88 15.92 2.16 -2.87
N MET A 89 16.35 2.70 -4.02
CA MET A 89 17.54 3.54 -4.10
C MET A 89 17.39 4.84 -3.28
N VAL A 90 16.20 5.47 -3.29
CA VAL A 90 15.91 6.68 -2.47
C VAL A 90 16.12 6.39 -0.98
N ARG A 91 15.69 5.21 -0.50
CA ARG A 91 15.81 4.82 0.92
C ARG A 91 17.25 4.71 1.41
N ILE A 92 18.18 4.32 0.53
CA ILE A 92 19.56 4.01 0.93
C ILE A 92 20.58 5.08 0.57
N LEU A 93 20.27 5.95 -0.41
CA LEU A 93 21.26 6.85 -1.02
C LEU A 93 21.96 7.73 0.02
N LEU A 94 21.19 8.37 0.93
CA LEU A 94 21.73 9.35 1.86
C LEU A 94 22.80 8.78 2.79
N VAL A 95 22.58 7.57 3.31
CA VAL A 95 23.51 6.87 4.21
C VAL A 95 24.85 6.63 3.50
N CYS A 96 24.82 6.32 2.21
CA CYS A 96 26.04 6.10 1.43
C CYS A 96 26.86 7.38 1.18
N LEU A 97 26.29 8.58 1.34
CA LEU A 97 27.02 9.84 1.13
C LEU A 97 27.73 10.35 2.39
N ALA A 98 27.33 9.85 3.56
CA ALA A 98 27.80 10.34 4.85
C ALA A 98 29.34 10.34 4.97
N GLY A 99 29.89 11.50 5.35
CA GLY A 99 31.31 11.69 5.64
C GLY A 99 32.25 11.65 4.42
N LYS A 100 31.75 11.74 3.19
CA LYS A 100 32.59 11.71 1.97
C LYS A 100 32.39 12.86 1.00
N ILE A 101 31.23 13.52 1.03
CA ILE A 101 30.97 14.71 0.24
C ILE A 101 30.72 15.89 1.20
N PRO A 102 30.86 17.15 0.75
CA PRO A 102 30.63 18.32 1.60
C PRO A 102 29.25 18.28 2.28
N ASN A 103 29.16 18.72 3.52
CA ASN A 103 27.91 18.71 4.29
C ASN A 103 26.76 19.44 3.57
N SER A 104 27.04 20.54 2.87
CA SER A 104 26.04 21.24 2.05
C SER A 104 25.50 20.39 0.90
N ALA A 105 26.32 19.54 0.28
CA ALA A 105 25.85 18.58 -0.73
C ALA A 105 24.98 17.49 -0.11
N ILE A 106 25.33 17.01 1.09
CA ILE A 106 24.49 16.05 1.83
C ILE A 106 23.13 16.68 2.18
N VAL A 107 23.13 17.93 2.65
CA VAL A 107 21.89 18.68 2.97
C VAL A 107 21.05 18.91 1.71
N ALA A 108 21.66 19.26 0.58
CA ALA A 108 20.95 19.39 -0.69
C ALA A 108 20.35 18.05 -1.18
N CYS A 109 21.08 16.95 -1.03
CA CYS A 109 20.56 15.62 -1.35
C CYS A 109 19.39 15.25 -0.43
N ARG A 110 19.57 15.42 0.88
CA ARG A 110 18.55 15.11 1.89
C ARG A 110 17.27 15.88 1.64
N SER A 111 17.36 17.19 1.43
CA SER A 111 16.20 18.05 1.19
C SER A 111 15.39 17.63 -0.04
N LEU A 112 16.04 17.21 -1.14
CA LEU A 112 15.31 16.63 -2.28
C LEU A 112 14.64 15.30 -1.92
N LEU A 113 15.29 14.42 -1.16
CA LEU A 113 14.67 13.16 -0.73
C LEU A 113 13.47 13.43 0.19
N ASP A 114 13.60 14.37 1.13
CA ASP A 114 12.53 14.81 2.02
C ASP A 114 11.35 15.35 1.19
N PHE A 115 11.60 16.21 0.20
CA PHE A 115 10.57 16.69 -0.73
C PHE A 115 9.86 15.53 -1.44
N ILE A 116 10.61 14.55 -1.97
CA ILE A 116 10.04 13.38 -2.66
C ILE A 116 9.13 12.57 -1.74
N TYR A 117 9.52 12.38 -0.49
CA TYR A 117 8.68 11.67 0.47
C TYR A 117 7.43 12.48 0.84
N GLN A 118 7.57 13.76 1.16
CA GLN A 118 6.42 14.62 1.51
C GLN A 118 5.42 14.69 0.36
N ALA A 119 5.88 14.77 -0.90
CA ALA A 119 5.02 14.83 -2.07
C ALA A 119 4.10 13.60 -2.23
N GLN A 120 4.40 12.50 -1.55
CA GLN A 120 3.65 11.24 -1.59
C GLN A 120 2.78 11.01 -0.37
N ASN A 121 2.64 11.99 0.53
CA ASN A 121 1.70 11.85 1.62
C ASN A 121 0.28 11.71 1.06
N THR A 122 -0.49 10.80 1.63
CA THR A 122 -1.89 10.54 1.25
C THR A 122 -2.85 11.59 1.82
N THR A 123 -2.35 12.46 2.69
CA THR A 123 -3.08 13.61 3.24
C THR A 123 -2.11 14.77 3.44
N HIS A 124 -2.61 15.99 3.25
CA HIS A 124 -1.86 17.22 3.44
C HIS A 124 -2.65 18.19 4.30
N ASP A 125 -1.90 18.95 5.09
CA ASP A 125 -2.32 20.09 5.89
C ASP A 125 -1.26 21.20 5.75
N ASP A 126 -1.53 22.39 6.29
CA ASP A 126 -0.59 23.52 6.20
C ASP A 126 0.80 23.19 6.76
N THR A 127 0.84 22.32 7.77
CA THR A 127 2.09 21.87 8.40
C THR A 127 2.94 21.03 7.45
N THR A 128 2.36 19.98 6.84
CA THR A 128 3.06 19.08 5.92
C THR A 128 3.41 19.78 4.61
N LEU A 129 2.59 20.72 4.14
CA LEU A 129 2.93 21.59 3.02
C LEU A 129 4.08 22.54 3.38
N GLY A 130 4.10 23.05 4.61
CA GLY A 130 5.24 23.79 5.17
C GLY A 130 6.54 22.98 5.13
N TYR A 131 6.51 21.71 5.55
CA TYR A 131 7.68 20.83 5.45
C TYR A 131 8.16 20.62 4.02
N MET A 132 7.24 20.51 3.06
CA MET A 132 7.58 20.40 1.64
C MET A 132 8.23 21.68 1.11
N GLN A 133 7.72 22.84 1.49
CA GLN A 133 8.30 24.13 1.13
C GLN A 133 9.69 24.32 1.75
N ASP A 134 9.86 23.95 3.02
CA ASP A 134 11.13 24.02 3.74
C ASP A 134 12.19 23.12 3.11
N ALA A 135 11.80 21.92 2.66
CA ALA A 135 12.67 21.03 1.90
C ALA A 135 13.13 21.72 0.61
N LEU A 136 12.23 22.35 -0.13
CA LEU A 136 12.57 23.05 -1.37
C LEU A 136 13.50 24.26 -1.12
N ASN A 137 13.22 25.06 -0.10
CA ASN A 137 14.03 26.20 0.33
C ASN A 137 15.44 25.75 0.73
N THR A 138 15.53 24.67 1.51
CA THR A 138 16.80 24.09 1.96
C THR A 138 17.63 23.61 0.77
N PHE A 139 17.00 22.97 -0.22
CA PHE A 139 17.68 22.61 -1.46
C PHE A 139 18.19 23.85 -2.20
N GLN A 140 17.37 24.89 -2.35
CA GLN A 140 17.74 26.13 -3.03
C GLN A 140 18.95 26.82 -2.40
N GLN A 141 19.01 26.86 -1.07
CA GLN A 141 20.13 27.45 -0.32
C GLN A 141 21.44 26.68 -0.49
N ASN A 142 21.37 25.37 -0.76
CA ASN A 142 22.53 24.48 -0.75
C ASN A 142 22.97 24.00 -2.14
N HIS A 143 22.10 24.06 -3.17
CA HIS A 143 22.38 23.43 -4.48
C HIS A 143 23.61 24.00 -5.19
N ALA A 144 23.99 25.25 -4.89
CA ALA A 144 25.14 25.90 -5.49
C ALA A 144 26.45 25.12 -5.27
N ILE A 145 26.50 24.24 -4.26
CA ILE A 145 27.63 23.33 -4.03
C ILE A 145 27.91 22.43 -5.24
N PHE A 146 26.90 21.94 -5.95
CA PHE A 146 27.11 21.06 -7.11
C PHE A 146 27.73 21.83 -8.29
N VAL A 147 27.49 23.15 -8.39
CA VAL A 147 28.17 24.01 -9.36
C VAL A 147 29.61 24.27 -8.93
N LYS A 148 29.83 24.59 -7.65
CA LYS A 148 31.18 24.80 -7.08
C LYS A 148 32.06 23.56 -7.21
N MET A 149 31.49 22.36 -7.10
CA MET A 149 32.18 21.09 -7.29
C MET A 149 32.40 20.73 -8.78
N GLY A 150 31.93 21.55 -9.73
CA GLY A 150 32.04 21.28 -11.16
C GLY A 150 31.14 20.15 -11.67
N ILE A 151 30.19 19.65 -10.86
CA ILE A 151 29.26 18.57 -11.21
C ILE A 151 28.21 19.07 -12.21
N ARG A 152 27.85 20.35 -12.13
CA ARG A 152 26.84 21.02 -12.97
C ARG A 152 27.27 22.43 -13.34
N LYS A 153 26.75 22.93 -14.47
CA LYS A 153 26.89 24.34 -14.87
C LYS A 153 25.76 25.22 -14.32
N ASP A 154 24.54 24.68 -14.33
CA ASP A 154 23.31 25.36 -13.92
C ASP A 154 22.28 24.34 -13.39
N PHE A 155 21.09 24.82 -13.02
CA PHE A 155 19.92 24.00 -12.64
C PHE A 155 18.72 24.21 -13.56
N ASN A 156 18.96 24.63 -14.81
CA ASN A 156 17.91 24.84 -15.82
C ASN A 156 17.42 23.49 -16.37
N ILE A 157 16.85 22.69 -15.48
CA ILE A 157 16.29 21.37 -15.76
C ILE A 157 14.78 21.49 -15.57
N PRO A 158 13.95 21.25 -16.62
CA PRO A 158 12.50 21.38 -16.50
C PRO A 158 11.89 20.58 -15.34
N LYS A 159 12.45 19.39 -15.04
CA LYS A 159 12.02 18.54 -13.92
C LYS A 159 12.36 19.10 -12.53
N PHE A 160 13.34 20.00 -12.42
CA PHE A 160 13.60 20.72 -11.16
C PHE A 160 12.72 21.95 -11.03
N HIS A 161 12.43 22.64 -12.14
CA HIS A 161 11.47 23.73 -12.14
C HIS A 161 10.07 23.25 -11.73
N SER A 162 9.68 22.03 -12.13
CA SER A 162 8.37 21.47 -11.74
C SER A 162 8.18 21.31 -10.23
N LEU A 163 9.26 21.25 -9.44
CA LEU A 163 9.18 21.18 -7.97
C LEU A 163 8.45 22.39 -7.38
N LEU A 164 8.54 23.57 -8.02
CA LEU A 164 7.87 24.79 -7.58
C LEU A 164 6.34 24.67 -7.62
N HIS A 165 5.80 23.77 -8.45
CA HIS A 165 4.36 23.67 -8.74
C HIS A 165 3.65 22.59 -7.93
N TYR A 166 4.36 21.80 -7.12
CA TYR A 166 3.75 20.70 -6.35
C TYR A 166 2.76 21.18 -5.30
N ILE A 167 3.13 22.20 -4.51
CA ILE A 167 2.28 22.70 -3.43
C ILE A 167 0.99 23.32 -4.00
N ASP A 168 1.11 24.13 -5.05
CA ASP A 168 -0.04 24.71 -5.74
C ASP A 168 -0.93 23.62 -6.35
N ALA A 169 -0.35 22.60 -6.98
CA ALA A 169 -1.11 21.48 -7.51
C ALA A 169 -1.82 20.68 -6.40
N ILE A 170 -1.21 20.52 -5.23
CA ILE A 170 -1.84 19.85 -4.09
C ILE A 170 -3.04 20.65 -3.58
N HIS A 171 -2.93 21.97 -3.48
CA HIS A 171 -4.07 22.82 -3.14
C HIS A 171 -5.21 22.73 -4.16
N LEU A 172 -4.87 22.64 -5.46
CA LEU A 172 -5.86 22.67 -6.53
C LEU A 172 -6.52 21.31 -6.81
N TYR A 173 -5.77 20.22 -6.70
CA TYR A 173 -6.16 18.90 -7.19
C TYR A 173 -6.10 17.80 -6.12
N GLY A 174 -5.75 18.16 -4.89
CA GLY A 174 -5.53 17.21 -3.81
C GLY A 174 -4.17 16.51 -3.90
N THR A 175 -4.04 15.43 -3.14
CA THR A 175 -2.80 14.65 -3.02
C THR A 175 -2.35 14.08 -4.37
N THR A 176 -1.04 13.83 -4.50
CA THR A 176 -0.44 13.53 -5.81
C THR A 176 -0.90 12.21 -6.42
N ASP A 177 -1.40 11.29 -5.61
CA ASP A 177 -2.01 10.03 -6.04
C ASP A 177 -3.26 10.23 -6.91
N ASN A 178 -3.98 11.35 -6.78
CA ASN A 178 -5.14 11.68 -7.61
C ASN A 178 -4.82 11.87 -9.10
N TYR A 179 -3.57 12.21 -9.44
CA TYR A 179 -3.19 12.55 -10.81
C TYR A 179 -1.83 11.95 -11.22
N ASN A 180 -1.24 11.07 -10.41
CA ASN A 180 0.01 10.39 -10.72
C ASN A 180 -0.18 9.38 -11.86
N THR A 181 0.80 9.34 -12.76
CA THR A 181 0.76 8.45 -13.93
C THR A 181 1.04 6.97 -13.62
N GLU A 182 1.46 6.63 -12.39
CA GLU A 182 1.65 5.23 -11.95
C GLU A 182 0.38 4.38 -12.20
N MET A 183 -0.81 4.96 -11.97
CA MET A 183 -2.10 4.29 -12.24
C MET A 183 -2.27 3.96 -13.73
N PHE A 184 -1.98 4.90 -14.62
CA PHE A 184 -2.09 4.70 -16.07
C PHE A 184 -1.02 3.74 -16.61
N GLU A 185 0.19 3.75 -16.05
CA GLU A 185 1.22 2.76 -16.39
C GLU A 185 0.80 1.34 -16.01
N ARG A 186 0.05 1.17 -14.92
CA ARG A 186 -0.51 -0.13 -14.54
C ARG A 186 -1.54 -0.58 -15.57
N LEU A 187 -2.45 0.30 -15.97
CA LEU A 187 -3.45 0.00 -17.00
C LEU A 187 -2.81 -0.34 -18.35
N HIS A 188 -1.65 0.23 -18.68
CA HIS A 188 -0.89 -0.17 -19.88
C HIS A 188 -0.47 -1.64 -19.89
N ILE A 189 -0.31 -2.28 -18.74
CA ILE A 189 -0.03 -3.72 -18.68
C ILE A 189 -1.23 -4.48 -19.23
N ASP A 190 -2.40 -4.24 -18.66
CA ASP A 190 -3.61 -5.01 -18.93
C ASP A 190 -4.19 -4.63 -20.31
N LEU A 191 -4.31 -3.32 -20.59
CA LEU A 191 -4.99 -2.82 -21.80
C LEU A 191 -4.12 -2.83 -23.06
N ALA A 192 -2.79 -2.77 -22.93
CA ALA A 192 -1.90 -2.70 -24.08
C ALA A 192 -0.95 -3.89 -24.17
N LYS A 193 -0.18 -4.23 -23.12
CA LYS A 193 0.82 -5.30 -23.21
C LYS A 193 0.18 -6.68 -23.34
N GLU A 194 -0.83 -6.99 -22.55
CA GLU A 194 -1.55 -8.26 -22.64
C GLU A 194 -2.36 -8.35 -23.94
N ALA A 195 -3.08 -7.28 -24.29
CA ALA A 195 -3.77 -7.17 -25.56
C ALA A 195 -2.83 -7.43 -26.74
N TRP A 196 -1.66 -6.79 -26.77
CA TRP A 196 -0.66 -6.98 -27.83
C TRP A 196 -0.14 -8.42 -27.88
N ARG A 197 0.17 -9.02 -26.72
CA ARG A 197 0.63 -10.43 -26.63
C ARG A 197 -0.42 -11.42 -27.13
N ALA A 198 -1.71 -11.09 -27.02
CA ALA A 198 -2.80 -11.92 -27.49
C ALA A 198 -3.08 -11.80 -29.01
N THR A 199 -2.41 -10.86 -29.70
CA THR A 199 -2.54 -10.70 -31.16
C THR A 199 -1.60 -11.60 -31.95
N ASN A 200 -1.87 -11.74 -33.25
CA ASN A 200 -0.93 -12.34 -34.19
C ASN A 200 0.22 -11.40 -34.62
N ARG A 201 0.31 -10.19 -34.05
CA ARG A 201 1.29 -9.12 -34.34
C ARG A 201 1.27 -8.58 -35.79
N LYS A 202 0.18 -8.79 -36.52
CA LYS A 202 -0.03 -8.24 -37.87
C LYS A 202 -1.32 -7.42 -37.87
N ASP A 203 -1.22 -6.12 -38.11
CA ASP A 203 -2.36 -5.20 -37.96
C ASP A 203 -3.02 -5.38 -36.58
N GLU A 204 -2.20 -5.12 -35.56
CA GLU A 204 -2.47 -5.50 -34.18
C GLU A 204 -3.51 -4.60 -33.50
N ARG A 205 -3.67 -3.35 -33.93
CA ARG A 205 -4.53 -2.37 -33.23
C ARG A 205 -6.00 -2.80 -33.17
N PRO A 206 -6.66 -3.22 -34.28
CA PRO A 206 -8.04 -3.72 -34.20
C PRO A 206 -8.17 -4.97 -33.33
N GLN A 207 -7.16 -5.84 -33.35
CA GLN A 207 -7.14 -7.07 -32.54
C GLN A 207 -7.01 -6.75 -31.04
N MET A 208 -6.15 -5.79 -30.69
CA MET A 208 -5.99 -5.32 -29.31
C MET A 208 -7.30 -4.72 -28.79
N ILE A 209 -7.94 -3.85 -29.57
CA ILE A 209 -9.24 -3.26 -29.22
C ILE A 209 -10.28 -4.37 -29.01
N GLN A 210 -10.38 -5.33 -29.94
CA GLN A 210 -11.32 -6.44 -29.82
C GLN A 210 -11.04 -7.31 -28.58
N TRP A 211 -9.77 -7.54 -28.25
CA TRP A 211 -9.38 -8.28 -27.05
C TRP A 211 -9.82 -7.54 -25.78
N VAL A 212 -9.53 -6.24 -25.67
CA VAL A 212 -9.93 -5.41 -24.51
C VAL A 212 -11.45 -5.40 -24.36
N THR A 213 -12.20 -5.18 -25.44
CA THR A 213 -13.67 -5.21 -25.43
C THR A 213 -14.21 -6.56 -24.95
N ARG A 214 -13.54 -7.68 -25.28
CA ARG A 214 -13.95 -9.01 -24.78
C ARG A 214 -13.70 -9.14 -23.29
N GLN A 215 -12.54 -8.68 -22.79
CA GLN A 215 -12.25 -8.70 -21.36
C GLN A 215 -13.25 -7.86 -20.55
N GLU A 216 -13.57 -6.65 -21.01
CA GLU A 216 -14.58 -5.78 -20.37
C GLU A 216 -15.96 -6.44 -20.30
N LYS A 217 -16.37 -7.11 -21.39
CA LYS A 217 -17.65 -7.86 -21.44
C LYS A 217 -17.66 -9.03 -20.47
N ILE A 218 -16.57 -9.79 -20.37
CA ILE A 218 -16.45 -10.90 -19.42
C ILE A 218 -16.52 -10.37 -17.99
N ALA A 219 -15.72 -9.36 -17.65
CA ALA A 219 -15.71 -8.75 -16.31
C ALA A 219 -17.08 -8.18 -15.91
N SER A 220 -17.79 -7.55 -16.86
CA SER A 220 -19.15 -7.04 -16.65
C SER A 220 -20.13 -8.19 -16.37
N PHE A 221 -20.01 -9.29 -17.10
CA PHE A 221 -20.86 -10.48 -16.91
C PHE A 221 -20.57 -11.18 -15.58
N GLU A 222 -19.30 -11.35 -15.21
CA GLU A 222 -18.90 -11.89 -13.90
C GLU A 222 -19.42 -11.05 -12.74
N SER A 223 -19.39 -9.72 -12.88
CA SER A 223 -19.97 -8.78 -11.91
C SER A 223 -21.48 -8.96 -11.78
N TYR A 224 -22.18 -9.16 -12.91
CA TYR A 224 -23.61 -9.45 -12.94
C TYR A 224 -23.95 -10.78 -12.24
N ILE A 225 -23.20 -11.86 -12.53
CA ILE A 225 -23.37 -13.16 -11.86
C ILE A 225 -23.13 -13.02 -10.35
N SER A 226 -22.04 -12.37 -9.94
CA SER A 226 -21.73 -12.12 -8.53
C SER A 226 -22.81 -11.29 -7.82
N TRP A 227 -23.43 -10.34 -8.51
CA TRP A 227 -24.57 -9.58 -7.99
C TRP A 227 -25.83 -10.45 -7.85
N ARG A 228 -26.14 -11.28 -8.85
CA ARG A 228 -27.26 -12.23 -8.83
C ARG A 228 -27.13 -13.23 -7.69
N GLU A 229 -25.96 -13.86 -7.55
CA GLU A 229 -25.68 -14.84 -6.49
C GLU A 229 -25.77 -14.21 -5.09
N ARG A 230 -25.29 -12.96 -4.90
CA ARG A 230 -25.47 -12.22 -3.65
C ARG A 230 -26.94 -11.93 -3.33
N LYS A 231 -27.78 -11.72 -4.35
CA LYS A 231 -29.22 -11.50 -4.20
C LYS A 231 -29.94 -12.80 -3.83
N GLU A 232 -29.52 -13.93 -4.40
CA GLU A 232 -30.06 -15.27 -4.09
C GLU A 232 -29.55 -15.81 -2.73
N MET A 233 -28.32 -15.48 -2.32
CA MET A 233 -27.74 -15.82 -1.01
C MET A 233 -28.38 -15.09 0.18
N ARG A 234 -29.22 -14.06 -0.04
CA ARG A 234 -30.07 -13.49 1.03
C ARG A 234 -31.11 -14.49 1.56
N SER A 235 -31.23 -15.66 0.93
CA SER A 235 -32.18 -16.74 1.28
C SER A 235 -31.53 -17.94 1.99
N GLN A 236 -30.22 -17.92 2.30
CA GLN A 236 -29.52 -19.01 2.97
C GLN A 236 -28.93 -18.57 4.33
N PRO A 237 -28.81 -19.46 5.32
CA PRO A 237 -28.38 -19.09 6.67
C PRO A 237 -26.95 -18.55 6.67
N PRO A 238 -26.62 -17.64 7.60
CA PRO A 238 -25.54 -16.68 7.42
C PRO A 238 -24.14 -17.33 7.56
N LEU A 239 -23.24 -16.93 6.66
CA LEU A 239 -21.83 -16.77 7.01
C LEU A 239 -21.77 -15.89 8.27
N LEU A 240 -21.06 -16.33 9.31
CA LEU A 240 -20.87 -15.55 10.54
C LEU A 240 -20.21 -14.21 10.19
N LYS A 241 -21.02 -13.15 10.06
CA LYS A 241 -20.56 -11.77 9.91
C LYS A 241 -20.44 -11.16 11.30
N ASN A 242 -19.31 -10.53 11.59
CA ASN A 242 -19.23 -9.67 12.77
C ASN A 242 -20.10 -8.41 12.57
N LYS A 243 -20.34 -7.64 13.63
CA LYS A 243 -21.13 -6.39 13.56
C LYS A 243 -20.59 -5.37 12.54
N ALA A 244 -19.29 -5.45 12.21
CA ALA A 244 -18.61 -4.61 11.22
C ALA A 244 -18.74 -5.11 9.76
N GLY A 245 -19.42 -6.24 9.51
CA GLY A 245 -19.65 -6.75 8.15
C GLY A 245 -18.46 -7.45 7.48
N CYS A 246 -17.32 -7.62 8.16
CA CYS A 246 -16.13 -8.27 7.62
C CYS A 246 -16.33 -9.79 7.47
N PRO A 247 -15.95 -10.39 6.33
CA PRO A 247 -16.01 -11.83 6.14
C PRO A 247 -14.93 -12.54 6.96
N ILE A 248 -15.36 -13.47 7.83
CA ILE A 248 -14.48 -14.36 8.59
C ILE A 248 -14.57 -15.77 7.99
N THR A 249 -13.43 -16.39 7.72
CA THR A 249 -13.31 -17.76 7.20
C THR A 249 -12.52 -18.64 8.15
N LEU A 250 -13.12 -19.78 8.52
CA LEU A 250 -12.48 -20.86 9.27
C LEU A 250 -12.09 -22.01 8.32
N THR A 251 -11.15 -22.88 8.73
CA THR A 251 -10.93 -24.13 7.99
C THR A 251 -12.19 -24.99 7.99
N LYS A 252 -12.38 -25.76 6.91
CA LYS A 252 -13.49 -26.73 6.81
C LYS A 252 -13.52 -27.77 7.93
N ARG A 253 -12.37 -28.05 8.57
CA ARG A 253 -12.24 -29.00 9.67
C ARG A 253 -11.61 -28.32 10.90
N PRO A 254 -12.09 -28.60 12.11
CA PRO A 254 -11.46 -28.14 13.34
C PRO A 254 -10.11 -28.83 13.54
N HIS A 255 -9.20 -28.14 14.24
CA HIS A 255 -7.90 -28.71 14.60
C HIS A 255 -8.05 -29.70 15.75
N SER A 256 -8.98 -29.42 16.66
CA SER A 256 -9.39 -30.33 17.73
C SER A 256 -10.92 -30.36 17.79
N ALA A 257 -11.53 -31.42 17.27
CA ALA A 257 -12.98 -31.61 17.32
C ALA A 257 -13.43 -32.04 18.73
N ASN A 258 -14.60 -31.57 19.18
CA ASN A 258 -15.22 -31.95 20.46
C ASN A 258 -14.27 -31.84 21.68
N CYS A 259 -13.47 -30.79 21.74
CA CYS A 259 -12.56 -30.55 22.85
C CYS A 259 -13.35 -30.16 24.13
N PRO A 260 -13.15 -30.85 25.26
CA PRO A 260 -13.71 -30.46 26.55
C PRO A 260 -13.29 -29.06 27.01
N LEU A 261 -14.18 -28.33 27.68
CA LEU A 261 -13.93 -26.94 28.13
C LEU A 261 -12.72 -26.82 29.07
N ASP A 262 -12.55 -27.77 30.00
CA ASP A 262 -11.41 -27.89 30.92
C ASP A 262 -10.08 -28.11 30.18
N LYS A 263 -10.11 -28.89 29.09
CA LYS A 263 -8.93 -29.08 28.22
C LYS A 263 -8.60 -27.83 27.42
N ILE A 264 -9.59 -27.02 27.05
CA ILE A 264 -9.35 -25.74 26.37
C ILE A 264 -8.65 -24.76 27.32
N GLU A 265 -9.13 -24.65 28.57
CA GLU A 265 -8.55 -23.78 29.59
C GLU A 265 -7.08 -24.07 29.85
N THR A 266 -6.75 -25.36 29.94
CA THR A 266 -5.39 -25.85 30.23
C THR A 266 -4.48 -25.76 29.01
N LEU A 267 -4.91 -26.25 27.84
CA LEU A 267 -4.06 -26.30 26.64
C LEU A 267 -3.75 -24.92 26.06
N HIS A 268 -4.71 -23.99 26.15
CA HIS A 268 -4.56 -22.65 25.57
C HIS A 268 -4.21 -21.57 26.61
N SER A 269 -3.92 -21.97 27.85
CA SER A 269 -3.57 -21.05 28.95
C SER A 269 -4.63 -19.97 29.18
N VAL A 270 -5.91 -20.37 29.15
CA VAL A 270 -7.08 -19.49 29.37
C VAL A 270 -7.86 -19.94 30.59
N PRO A 271 -7.40 -19.66 31.83
CA PRO A 271 -7.97 -20.27 33.04
C PRO A 271 -9.40 -19.81 33.38
N ALA A 272 -9.90 -18.74 32.75
CA ALA A 272 -11.24 -18.21 32.98
C ALA A 272 -12.20 -18.45 31.81
N PHE A 273 -11.82 -19.30 30.85
CA PHE A 273 -12.56 -19.47 29.60
C PHE A 273 -14.03 -19.84 29.83
N THR A 274 -14.32 -20.84 30.66
CA THR A 274 -15.69 -21.32 30.92
C THR A 274 -16.53 -20.24 31.58
N ARG A 275 -15.94 -19.49 32.52
CA ARG A 275 -16.61 -18.35 33.19
C ARG A 275 -16.96 -17.25 32.20
N ASP A 276 -16.01 -16.88 31.34
CA ASP A 276 -16.18 -15.76 30.42
C ASP A 276 -17.08 -16.14 29.23
N LEU A 277 -17.02 -17.39 28.77
CA LEU A 277 -17.98 -17.97 27.84
C LEU A 277 -19.40 -17.96 28.41
N LYS A 278 -19.57 -18.35 29.69
CA LYS A 278 -20.86 -18.29 30.38
C LYS A 278 -21.42 -16.87 30.40
N LYS A 279 -20.59 -15.88 30.72
CA LYS A 279 -20.97 -14.46 30.72
C LYS A 279 -21.38 -13.97 29.34
N TYR A 280 -20.60 -14.33 28.32
CA TYR A 280 -20.88 -13.94 26.94
C TYR A 280 -22.23 -14.50 26.46
N LEU A 281 -22.47 -15.80 26.65
CA LEU A 281 -23.72 -16.43 26.23
C LEU A 281 -24.93 -15.95 27.03
N ALA A 282 -24.77 -15.74 28.34
CA ALA A 282 -25.83 -15.17 29.19
C ALA A 282 -26.23 -13.76 28.70
N ASN A 283 -25.27 -12.92 28.34
CA ASN A 283 -25.53 -11.60 27.77
C ASN A 283 -26.19 -11.69 26.38
N LEU A 284 -25.79 -12.66 25.56
CA LEU A 284 -26.34 -12.86 24.21
C LEU A 284 -27.82 -13.28 24.26
N GLU A 285 -28.18 -14.10 25.24
CA GLU A 285 -29.55 -14.55 25.48
C GLU A 285 -30.35 -13.59 26.40
N SER A 286 -29.72 -12.50 26.88
CA SER A 286 -30.30 -11.57 27.86
C SER A 286 -30.79 -12.25 29.16
N ILE A 287 -30.12 -13.32 29.57
CA ILE A 287 -30.41 -14.08 30.80
C ILE A 287 -29.41 -13.68 31.89
N GLY A 288 -29.87 -13.51 33.12
CA GLY A 288 -28.99 -13.24 34.27
C GLY A 288 -27.98 -14.37 34.49
N LEU A 289 -26.71 -14.03 34.73
CA LEU A 289 -25.58 -14.99 34.85
C LEU A 289 -25.82 -16.12 35.85
N ALA A 290 -26.54 -15.84 36.95
CA ALA A 290 -26.88 -16.82 37.98
C ALA A 290 -27.87 -17.89 37.49
N ARG A 291 -28.70 -17.57 36.49
CA ARG A 291 -29.73 -18.46 35.93
C ARG A 291 -29.28 -19.17 34.66
N TYR A 292 -28.23 -18.68 34.02
CA TYR A 292 -27.71 -19.27 32.79
C TYR A 292 -26.81 -20.48 33.09
N THR A 293 -26.92 -21.54 32.29
CA THR A 293 -26.05 -22.72 32.33
C THR A 293 -25.61 -23.03 30.91
N ILE A 294 -24.32 -23.31 30.69
CA ILE A 294 -23.81 -23.62 29.34
C ILE A 294 -24.42 -24.95 28.88
N PRO A 295 -25.13 -25.01 27.74
CA PRO A 295 -25.86 -26.21 27.31
C PRO A 295 -24.97 -27.30 26.69
N PHE A 296 -23.65 -27.14 26.74
CA PHE A 296 -22.66 -28.05 26.17
C PHE A 296 -21.38 -28.07 27.01
N GLN A 297 -20.62 -29.16 26.92
CA GLN A 297 -19.34 -29.34 27.62
C GLN A 297 -18.14 -29.48 26.68
N LYS A 298 -18.38 -29.47 25.37
CA LYS A 298 -17.36 -29.69 24.34
C LYS A 298 -17.54 -28.70 23.19
N LEU A 299 -16.43 -28.25 22.63
CA LEU A 299 -16.40 -27.33 21.50
C LEU A 299 -15.39 -27.76 20.44
N ASP A 300 -15.68 -27.44 19.20
CA ASP A 300 -14.71 -27.55 18.11
C ASP A 300 -13.72 -26.37 18.18
N VAL A 301 -12.42 -26.68 18.15
CA VAL A 301 -11.33 -25.71 18.32
C VAL A 301 -10.61 -25.47 16.99
N PHE A 302 -10.47 -24.20 16.62
CA PHE A 302 -9.76 -23.76 15.42
C PHE A 302 -8.55 -22.92 15.81
N HIS A 303 -7.37 -23.28 15.30
CA HIS A 303 -6.12 -22.58 15.64
C HIS A 303 -5.81 -21.39 14.74
N HIS A 304 -6.55 -21.19 13.67
CA HIS A 304 -6.34 -20.07 12.77
C HIS A 304 -7.67 -19.51 12.29
N VAL A 305 -7.71 -18.20 12.09
CA VAL A 305 -8.87 -17.48 11.57
C VAL A 305 -8.38 -16.62 10.44
N LYS A 306 -9.02 -16.76 9.27
CA LYS A 306 -8.80 -15.84 8.15
C LYS A 306 -9.87 -14.77 8.18
N PHE A 307 -9.48 -13.51 8.03
CA PHE A 307 -10.42 -12.40 7.96
C PHE A 307 -9.93 -11.42 6.90
N SER A 308 -10.86 -10.63 6.39
CA SER A 308 -10.53 -9.51 5.52
C SER A 308 -10.71 -8.22 6.32
N PRO A 309 -9.62 -7.54 6.72
CA PRO A 309 -9.74 -6.22 7.35
C PRO A 309 -10.37 -5.23 6.38
N THR A 310 -10.99 -4.18 6.91
CA THR A 310 -11.47 -3.05 6.10
C THR A 310 -10.26 -2.46 5.37
N SER A 311 -10.23 -2.62 4.05
CA SER A 311 -9.15 -2.09 3.24
C SER A 311 -9.19 -0.57 3.26
N LEU A 312 -8.02 0.08 3.37
CA LEU A 312 -7.89 1.52 3.16
C LEU A 312 -7.86 1.87 1.66
N ASP A 313 -7.80 0.87 0.79
CA ASP A 313 -7.69 1.02 -0.66
C ASP A 313 -8.64 0.04 -1.39
N ASP A 314 -9.45 0.53 -2.32
CA ASP A 314 -10.57 -0.20 -2.95
C ASP A 314 -10.11 -1.32 -3.92
N GLN A 315 -8.80 -1.50 -4.12
CA GLN A 315 -8.29 -2.27 -5.26
C GLN A 315 -7.98 -3.74 -5.00
N LYS A 316 -8.08 -4.26 -3.76
CA LYS A 316 -8.00 -5.71 -3.48
C LYS A 316 -8.51 -6.08 -2.09
N GLN A 317 -9.29 -7.17 -2.02
CA GLN A 317 -9.66 -7.78 -0.76
C GLN A 317 -8.46 -8.53 -0.17
N GLU A 318 -7.69 -7.88 0.71
CA GLU A 318 -6.61 -8.54 1.44
C GLU A 318 -7.15 -9.47 2.52
N TRP A 319 -6.50 -10.62 2.68
CA TRP A 319 -6.82 -11.62 3.68
C TRP A 319 -5.67 -11.75 4.65
N ASP A 320 -5.95 -11.51 5.93
CA ASP A 320 -5.00 -11.75 7.01
C ASP A 320 -5.39 -12.99 7.82
N THR A 321 -4.42 -13.58 8.51
CA THR A 321 -4.58 -14.81 9.30
C THR A 321 -4.02 -14.65 10.70
N ILE A 322 -4.91 -14.64 11.70
CA ILE A 322 -4.53 -14.71 13.11
C ILE A 322 -4.40 -16.18 13.54
N LYS A 323 -3.36 -16.49 14.33
CA LYS A 323 -3.11 -17.83 14.88
C LYS A 323 -3.16 -17.86 16.42
N ALA A 324 -3.80 -18.90 16.94
CA ALA A 324 -3.83 -19.25 18.35
C ALA A 324 -3.59 -20.76 18.48
N THR A 325 -2.32 -21.16 18.39
CA THR A 325 -1.88 -22.56 18.49
C THR A 325 -1.26 -22.82 19.87
N PRO A 326 -1.76 -23.82 20.62
CA PRO A 326 -1.12 -24.27 21.86
C PRO A 326 0.20 -25.00 21.53
N SER A 327 1.03 -25.27 22.53
CA SER A 327 2.26 -26.03 22.33
C SER A 327 1.94 -27.48 21.94
N ILE A 328 2.54 -27.96 20.85
CA ILE A 328 2.30 -29.32 20.32
C ILE A 328 3.65 -29.95 19.96
N LYS A 329 3.95 -31.12 20.54
CA LYS A 329 5.09 -32.00 20.18
C LYS A 329 6.41 -31.22 19.92
N GLY A 330 6.86 -30.45 20.90
CA GLY A 330 8.13 -29.71 20.83
C GLY A 330 8.08 -28.37 20.09
N LYS A 331 6.93 -27.96 19.55
CA LYS A 331 6.74 -26.60 19.03
C LYS A 331 6.22 -25.66 20.13
N PRO A 332 6.79 -24.45 20.28
CA PRO A 332 6.31 -23.47 21.24
C PRO A 332 4.88 -23.02 20.88
N SER A 333 4.12 -22.58 21.88
CA SER A 333 2.81 -21.97 21.66
C SER A 333 2.95 -20.66 20.88
N ARG A 334 1.92 -20.31 20.10
CA ARG A 334 1.84 -19.04 19.36
C ARG A 334 0.43 -18.49 19.52
N PHE A 335 0.35 -17.29 20.05
CA PHE A 335 -0.88 -16.53 20.21
C PHE A 335 -0.65 -15.14 19.62
N ASP A 336 -1.28 -14.89 18.48
CA ASP A 336 -1.23 -13.60 17.81
C ASP A 336 -2.19 -12.62 18.52
N THR A 337 -1.78 -11.35 18.64
CA THR A 337 -2.60 -10.28 19.22
C THR A 337 -3.44 -9.64 18.13
N ALA A 338 -4.72 -9.39 18.40
CA ALA A 338 -5.59 -8.64 17.50
C ALA A 338 -6.22 -7.44 18.21
N VAL A 339 -6.28 -6.32 17.51
CA VAL A 339 -6.99 -5.12 17.95
C VAL A 339 -8.37 -5.14 17.29
N ILE A 340 -9.42 -5.13 18.10
CA ILE A 340 -10.81 -5.21 17.60
C ILE A 340 -11.52 -3.90 17.95
N VAL A 341 -12.10 -3.27 16.94
CA VAL A 341 -12.99 -2.12 17.10
C VAL A 341 -14.34 -2.61 17.62
N VAL A 342 -14.78 -2.10 18.77
CA VAL A 342 -15.93 -2.65 19.54
C VAL A 342 -17.21 -1.83 19.34
N ASP A 343 -17.09 -0.55 18.97
CA ASP A 343 -18.21 0.35 18.70
C ASP A 343 -17.89 1.36 17.59
N ASP A 344 -18.93 1.95 17.00
CA ASP A 344 -18.83 2.92 15.91
C ASP A 344 -18.19 4.24 16.36
N ASN A 345 -18.17 4.52 17.68
CA ASN A 345 -17.52 5.70 18.25
C ASN A 345 -15.99 5.58 18.26
N ALA A 346 -15.43 4.39 18.06
CA ALA A 346 -13.99 4.17 17.96
C ALA A 346 -13.42 4.49 16.56
N GLU A 347 -14.27 4.77 15.56
CA GLU A 347 -13.85 5.31 14.26
C GLU A 347 -13.64 6.83 14.29
N SER A 348 -14.34 7.56 15.16
CA SER A 348 -14.24 9.02 15.24
C SER A 348 -13.41 9.47 16.45
N THR A 349 -12.19 9.94 16.18
CA THR A 349 -11.43 10.94 16.95
C THR A 349 -10.77 10.57 18.29
N GLU A 350 -11.11 9.47 18.97
CA GLU A 350 -10.36 8.99 20.13
C GLU A 350 -10.35 7.45 20.15
N LEU A 351 -9.18 6.83 19.95
CA LEU A 351 -8.99 5.38 19.96
C LEU A 351 -9.34 4.79 21.35
N LYS A 352 -10.62 4.53 21.62
CA LYS A 352 -11.08 3.65 22.70
C LYS A 352 -10.79 2.21 22.33
N VAL A 353 -9.51 1.86 22.30
CA VAL A 353 -9.05 0.52 21.96
C VAL A 353 -9.13 -0.36 23.20
N ARG A 354 -9.84 -1.48 23.09
CA ARG A 354 -9.67 -2.60 24.03
C ARG A 354 -8.70 -3.61 23.42
N LEU A 355 -7.55 -3.78 24.06
CA LEU A 355 -6.60 -4.84 23.74
C LEU A 355 -7.20 -6.17 24.17
N TYR A 356 -7.45 -7.06 23.21
CA TYR A 356 -7.84 -8.43 23.48
C TYR A 356 -6.70 -9.36 23.06
N LEU A 357 -6.23 -10.24 23.94
CA LEU A 357 -5.57 -11.46 23.51
C LEU A 357 -6.65 -12.31 22.82
N VAL A 358 -6.38 -12.78 21.60
CA VAL A 358 -7.38 -13.50 20.82
C VAL A 358 -7.75 -14.80 21.52
N PHE A 359 -9.01 -14.87 21.96
CA PHE A 359 -9.64 -16.11 22.37
C PHE A 359 -10.22 -16.80 21.14
N LEU A 360 -9.88 -18.07 21.00
CA LEU A 360 -10.28 -19.01 19.95
C LEU A 360 -11.75 -18.84 19.53
N LEU A 361 -12.03 -18.93 18.22
CA LEU A 361 -13.40 -19.02 17.72
C LEU A 361 -13.90 -20.46 17.90
N PHE A 362 -15.01 -20.61 18.61
CA PHE A 362 -15.66 -21.90 18.82
C PHE A 362 -16.98 -21.95 18.05
N TYR A 363 -17.20 -23.05 17.33
CA TYR A 363 -18.44 -23.28 16.59
C TYR A 363 -19.27 -24.36 17.30
N SER A 364 -20.54 -24.08 17.59
CA SER A 364 -21.50 -25.07 18.08
C SER A 364 -22.60 -25.28 17.03
N ARG A 365 -22.74 -26.51 16.53
CA ARG A 365 -23.79 -26.89 15.55
C ARG A 365 -25.23 -26.75 16.08
N ARG A 366 -25.44 -26.47 17.36
CA ARG A 366 -26.77 -26.47 18.00
C ARG A 366 -27.45 -25.10 18.16
N LEU A 367 -26.79 -23.99 17.82
CA LEU A 367 -27.33 -22.64 18.08
C LEU A 367 -28.25 -22.07 16.99
N TYR A 368 -28.47 -22.80 15.89
CA TYR A 368 -29.39 -22.39 14.81
C TYR A 368 -30.51 -23.43 14.63
N ARG A 369 -31.44 -23.46 15.58
CA ARG A 369 -32.81 -23.90 15.33
C ARG A 369 -33.75 -22.86 15.95
N TYR A 370 -34.07 -21.84 15.16
CA TYR A 370 -35.36 -21.17 15.18
C TYR A 370 -35.79 -21.01 13.74
#